data_AF-A0A816GQB2-F1
#
_entry.id   AF-A0A816GQB2-F1
#
_cell.length_a   1.000
_cell.length_b   1.000
_cell.length_c   1.000
_cell.angle_alpha   90.00
_cell.angle_beta   90.00
_cell.angle_gamma   90.00
#
_symmetry.space_group_name_H-M   'P 1'
#
loop_
_entity.id
_entity.type
_entity.pdbx_description
1 polymer ?
#
loop_
_entity_poly.entity_id
_entity_poly.type
_entity_poly.pdbx_seq_one_letter_code
_entity_poly.pdbx_strand_id
1 'polypeptide(L)'
;MTIGNITIRDTLIWNGTHQEFMLLKVSPSQRYAYTFADSFVLKFDITQNRIVELKASQNFYLIPGKYPHAMDLTEDWALIAAYAATPFVTNFAAAVVLLCSLNPLQFLGSASLHDEFVQTTSLAKTYNLASHLSISVNKERQMAIAGLPLATIVSLFSINATSINTSEWTVQRVRIDVGPSNSGFGQSVAWIDNETVAIDVLSANAHSWSKSEVWTFPVDSPFTIPQYVFPNNQQTLAVYVAPSFYQILSWSKNLFILTDWTAVIFVPSQPPGYLSVWTETSDMFTFIFDPSPCSPGKYKKESGFGLCQACPPQTKNPAYQPCTQCLPCSSNTFCPLGSITDVFYNNYSSYTQTYTYPDSPDMNNYDDLLVQNIFAINTQCLLISPLFWTLIVMTLCCITWFLMTIGKVAPCQLLKQQRNKAKKFLKNTDIVGEGERWIGGLFSFAIVVLFGFAFWFADDYLKLYPIETSSSPRASCDSTLRNAVFDNALQLPLPNVDGTRWPIFDMLDNQPLTMTLDLINTAATCQNLTVQQNRPGVNYLRLTNISCQIQPDNATISTTFLLPSHQTTVQINITGSYFVGGVRLCLRAPGD
;
A
#
# COMPACT_ATOMS: atom_id res chain seq x y z
N MET A 1 7.40 10.23 35.30
CA MET A 1 6.38 9.21 35.61
C MET A 1 5.03 9.89 35.49
N THR A 2 4.46 9.85 34.29
CA THR A 2 3.23 10.57 33.94
C THR A 2 2.10 9.57 34.06
N ILE A 3 1.23 9.75 35.05
CA ILE A 3 -0.02 9.00 35.13
C ILE A 3 -0.85 9.46 33.95
N GLY A 4 -1.14 8.54 33.02
CA GLY A 4 -2.01 8.76 31.88
C GLY A 4 -3.39 9.26 32.30
N ASN A 5 -4.15 9.82 31.37
CA ASN A 5 -5.53 10.27 31.60
C ASN A 5 -6.27 9.27 32.51
N ILE A 6 -6.64 9.68 33.72
CA ILE A 6 -7.62 8.93 34.49
C ILE A 6 -8.97 9.37 33.94
N THR A 7 -9.37 8.77 32.84
CA THR A 7 -10.79 8.73 32.50
C THR A 7 -11.41 7.75 33.49
N ILE A 8 -12.04 8.25 34.55
CA ILE A 8 -12.80 7.39 35.47
C ILE A 8 -13.94 6.78 34.65
N ARG A 9 -13.75 5.54 34.23
CA ARG A 9 -14.79 4.68 33.67
C ARG A 9 -15.13 3.69 34.75
N ASP A 10 -16.26 3.89 35.39
CA ASP A 10 -16.88 2.79 36.11
C ASP A 10 -17.35 1.77 35.06
N THR A 11 -16.59 0.68 34.89
CA THR A 11 -16.97 -0.50 34.10
C THR A 11 -18.10 -1.31 34.75
N LEU A 12 -18.91 -0.70 35.61
CA LEU A 12 -19.88 -1.38 36.46
C LEU A 12 -21.19 -0.59 36.60
N ILE A 13 -21.72 0.03 35.53
CA ILE A 13 -22.97 0.78 35.67
C ILE A 13 -23.94 0.52 34.51
N TRP A 14 -25.15 0.16 34.90
CA TRP A 14 -26.28 -0.35 34.12
C TRP A 14 -26.80 0.61 33.03
N ASN A 15 -27.39 0.00 31.99
CA ASN A 15 -28.21 0.63 30.95
C ASN A 15 -29.16 1.71 31.51
N GLY A 16 -29.09 2.93 30.93
CA GLY A 16 -30.25 3.84 30.87
C GLY A 16 -30.29 5.04 31.81
N THR A 17 -29.23 5.38 32.55
CA THR A 17 -29.14 6.66 33.29
C THR A 17 -28.09 7.58 32.67
N HIS A 18 -28.48 8.81 32.34
CA HIS A 18 -27.61 9.85 31.78
C HIS A 18 -26.41 10.08 32.73
N GLN A 19 -25.22 9.66 32.34
CA GLN A 19 -23.97 10.01 33.03
C GLN A 19 -23.45 11.35 32.47
N GLU A 20 -23.15 12.31 33.35
CA GLU A 20 -22.41 13.52 32.98
C GLU A 20 -21.00 13.10 32.53
N PHE A 21 -20.61 13.50 31.33
CA PHE A 21 -19.29 13.21 30.79
C PHE A 21 -18.26 14.12 31.44
N MET A 22 -17.31 13.55 32.19
CA MET A 22 -16.25 14.28 32.87
C MET A 22 -14.86 13.86 32.36
N LEU A 23 -14.05 14.85 32.02
CA LEU A 23 -12.63 14.69 31.77
C LEU A 23 -11.87 15.01 33.05
N LEU A 24 -10.93 14.16 33.46
CA LEU A 24 -10.04 14.39 34.60
C LEU A 24 -8.58 14.20 34.16
N LYS A 25 -7.72 15.16 34.50
CA LYS A 25 -6.28 15.10 34.18
C LYS A 25 -5.47 15.82 35.23
N VAL A 26 -4.30 15.25 35.52
CA VAL A 26 -3.36 15.77 36.50
C VAL A 26 -2.30 16.61 35.79
N SER A 27 -1.91 17.73 36.39
CA SER A 27 -0.82 18.58 35.88
C SER A 27 0.49 17.79 35.77
N PRO A 28 1.40 18.13 34.84
CA PRO A 28 2.71 17.45 34.76
C PRO A 28 3.51 17.52 36.08
N SER A 29 3.35 18.60 36.85
CA SER A 29 3.89 18.83 38.19
C SER A 29 3.22 18.00 39.30
N GLN A 30 2.14 17.28 38.99
CA GLN A 30 1.35 16.46 39.90
C GLN A 30 0.73 17.23 41.08
N ARG A 31 0.71 18.56 41.02
CA ARG A 31 0.16 19.40 42.08
C ARG A 31 -1.36 19.57 41.95
N TYR A 32 -1.85 19.72 40.73
CA TYR A 32 -3.25 20.03 40.47
C TYR A 32 -3.92 18.93 39.65
N ALA A 33 -5.16 18.61 39.97
CA ALA A 33 -6.07 17.88 39.10
C ALA A 33 -7.11 18.86 38.53
N TYR A 34 -7.36 18.75 37.24
CA TYR A 34 -8.35 19.54 36.53
C TYR A 34 -9.46 18.63 36.03
N THR A 35 -10.71 19.04 36.28
CA THR A 35 -11.90 18.36 35.77
C THR A 35 -12.68 19.29 34.87
N PHE A 36 -13.04 18.83 33.68
CA PHE A 36 -13.93 19.53 32.77
C PHE A 36 -15.12 18.64 32.46
N ALA A 37 -16.30 19.08 32.87
CA ALA A 37 -17.57 18.42 32.62
C ALA A 37 -18.49 19.36 31.83
N ASP A 38 -19.63 18.82 31.40
CA ASP A 38 -20.71 19.58 30.77
C ASP A 38 -21.40 20.55 31.76
N SER A 39 -21.38 20.25 33.05
CA SER A 39 -22.03 21.02 34.12
C SER A 39 -21.06 21.90 34.93
N PHE A 40 -19.79 21.49 35.11
CA PHE A 40 -18.80 22.22 35.90
C PHE A 40 -17.36 22.11 35.38
N VAL A 41 -16.51 23.01 35.87
CA VAL A 41 -15.05 22.95 35.74
C VAL A 41 -14.42 23.09 37.13
N LEU A 42 -13.48 22.20 37.46
CA LEU A 42 -12.85 22.09 38.77
C LEU A 42 -11.33 22.15 38.66
N LYS A 43 -10.70 22.89 39.57
CA LYS A 43 -9.27 22.83 39.89
C LYS A 43 -9.11 22.34 41.33
N PHE A 44 -8.44 21.22 41.51
CA PHE A 44 -8.20 20.58 42.80
C PHE A 44 -6.70 20.55 43.10
N ASP A 45 -6.28 21.02 44.29
CA ASP A 45 -4.90 20.88 44.76
C ASP A 45 -4.75 19.52 45.45
N ILE A 46 -4.02 18.62 44.80
CA ILE A 46 -3.79 17.25 45.26
C ILE A 46 -2.97 17.27 46.55
N THR A 47 -1.96 18.14 46.62
CA THR A 47 -1.04 18.20 47.76
C THR A 47 -1.70 18.75 49.02
N GLN A 48 -2.65 19.68 48.85
CA GLN A 48 -3.40 20.30 49.94
C GLN A 48 -4.77 19.65 50.16
N ASN A 49 -5.12 18.64 49.36
CA ASN A 49 -6.40 17.93 49.37
C ASN A 49 -7.61 18.88 49.42
N ARG A 50 -7.61 19.92 48.57
CA ARG A 50 -8.69 20.94 48.57
C ARG A 50 -9.06 21.42 47.18
N ILE A 51 -10.32 21.81 47.03
CA ILE A 51 -10.82 22.53 45.86
C ILE A 51 -10.23 23.94 45.87
N VAL A 52 -9.53 24.29 44.80
CA VAL A 52 -8.97 25.64 44.58
C VAL A 52 -9.99 26.52 43.89
N GLU A 53 -10.64 25.98 42.86
CA GLU A 53 -11.58 26.72 42.03
C GLU A 53 -12.65 25.76 41.49
N LEU A 54 -13.93 26.17 41.56
CA LEU A 54 -15.07 25.46 41.00
C LEU A 54 -15.98 26.46 40.29
N LYS A 55 -16.22 26.22 39.00
CA LYS A 55 -17.06 27.08 38.15
C LYS A 55 -18.14 26.25 37.49
N ALA A 56 -19.35 26.80 37.37
CA ALA A 56 -20.35 26.22 36.47
C ALA A 56 -19.86 26.36 35.02
N SER A 57 -20.07 25.34 34.19
CA SER A 57 -19.60 25.32 32.79
C SER A 57 -20.12 26.51 31.98
N GLN A 58 -21.37 26.91 32.21
CA GLN A 58 -22.01 28.09 31.60
C GLN A 58 -21.30 29.41 31.93
N ASN A 59 -20.68 29.50 33.10
CA ASN A 59 -19.90 30.66 33.53
C ASN A 59 -18.46 30.59 33.02
N PHE A 60 -18.02 29.44 32.52
CA PHE A 60 -16.66 29.21 32.03
C PHE A 60 -16.58 29.35 30.51
N TYR A 61 -17.36 28.56 29.76
CA TYR A 61 -17.32 28.54 28.29
C TYR A 61 -18.08 29.71 27.64
N LEU A 62 -18.84 30.49 28.42
CA LEU A 62 -19.67 31.62 27.99
C LEU A 62 -20.76 31.28 26.96
N ILE A 63 -20.88 30.02 26.56
CA ILE A 63 -21.88 29.49 25.62
C ILE A 63 -22.35 28.11 26.13
N PRO A 64 -23.65 27.89 26.36
CA PRO A 64 -24.18 26.59 26.77
C PRO A 64 -24.05 25.52 25.66
N GLY A 65 -23.99 24.24 26.05
CA GLY A 65 -23.99 23.12 25.11
C GLY A 65 -22.62 22.72 24.56
N LYS A 66 -21.56 22.85 25.36
CA LYS A 66 -20.24 22.26 25.09
C LYS A 66 -20.12 20.92 25.81
N TYR A 67 -19.88 19.86 25.07
CA TYR A 67 -19.67 18.51 25.61
C TYR A 67 -18.18 18.19 25.45
N PRO A 68 -17.36 18.26 26.51
CA PRO A 68 -15.95 17.90 26.42
C PRO A 68 -15.82 16.41 26.08
N HIS A 69 -14.83 16.00 25.28
CA HIS A 69 -14.60 14.60 24.87
C HIS A 69 -13.16 14.15 25.08
N ALA A 70 -12.18 15.05 24.91
CA ALA A 70 -10.79 14.80 25.27
C ALA A 70 -10.10 16.08 25.73
N MET A 71 -9.05 15.92 26.54
CA MET A 71 -8.22 17.05 26.96
C MET A 71 -6.76 16.70 27.11
N ASP A 72 -5.93 17.70 26.84
CA ASP A 72 -4.51 17.68 27.17
C ASP A 72 -4.09 19.03 27.73
N LEU A 73 -3.09 19.00 28.60
CA LEU A 73 -2.71 20.18 29.38
C LEU A 73 -1.22 20.28 29.61
N THR A 74 -0.79 21.52 29.80
CA THR A 74 0.53 21.90 30.32
C THR A 74 0.38 22.37 31.77
N GLU A 75 1.43 22.95 32.35
CA GLU A 75 1.32 23.61 33.66
C GLU A 75 0.39 24.83 33.64
N ASP A 76 0.35 25.54 32.52
CA ASP A 76 -0.18 26.90 32.44
C ASP A 76 -1.52 26.94 31.68
N TRP A 77 -1.77 25.95 30.83
CA TRP A 77 -2.89 25.95 29.89
C TRP A 77 -3.37 24.56 29.50
N ALA A 78 -4.61 24.48 29.04
CA ALA A 78 -5.23 23.25 28.56
C ALA A 78 -5.94 23.47 27.23
N LEU A 79 -5.97 22.40 26.44
CA LEU A 79 -6.89 22.28 25.31
C LEU A 79 -7.91 21.19 25.58
N ILE A 80 -9.13 21.48 25.15
CA ILE A 80 -10.27 20.57 25.29
C ILE A 80 -10.88 20.40 23.92
N ALA A 81 -10.84 19.18 23.39
CA ALA A 81 -11.63 18.81 22.24
C ALA A 81 -13.05 18.51 22.72
N ALA A 82 -14.03 19.20 22.13
CA ALA A 82 -15.42 19.16 22.56
C ALA A 82 -16.37 19.21 21.36
N TYR A 83 -17.60 18.77 21.55
CA TYR A 83 -18.70 19.06 20.64
C TYR A 83 -19.46 20.28 21.13
N ALA A 84 -19.71 21.23 20.23
CA ALA A 84 -20.46 22.44 20.49
C ALA A 84 -21.81 22.40 19.77
N ALA A 85 -22.91 22.44 20.52
CA ALA A 85 -24.24 22.59 19.94
C ALA A 85 -24.31 23.91 19.15
N THR A 86 -24.84 23.86 17.93
CA THR A 86 -25.03 25.07 17.12
C THR A 86 -26.32 25.78 17.55
N PRO A 87 -26.33 27.12 17.66
CA PRO A 87 -27.52 27.87 18.10
C PRO A 87 -28.68 27.82 17.09
N PHE A 88 -28.43 27.43 15.83
CA PHE A 88 -29.41 27.44 14.75
C PHE A 88 -30.01 26.06 14.43
N VAL A 89 -29.34 24.96 14.83
CA VAL A 89 -29.85 23.60 14.61
C VAL A 89 -29.67 22.78 15.88
N THR A 90 -30.77 22.61 16.62
CA THR A 90 -30.82 21.92 17.93
C THR A 90 -30.35 20.47 17.90
N ASN A 91 -30.30 19.87 16.71
CA ASN A 91 -29.97 18.47 16.52
C ASN A 91 -28.51 18.20 16.17
N PHE A 92 -27.68 19.21 15.88
CA PHE A 92 -26.28 18.96 15.46
C PHE A 92 -25.26 19.72 16.31
N ALA A 93 -24.10 19.09 16.50
CA ALA A 93 -22.96 19.68 17.16
C ALA A 93 -21.73 19.71 16.23
N ALA A 94 -20.96 20.79 16.32
CA ALA A 94 -19.69 20.95 15.62
C ALA A 94 -18.53 20.56 16.54
N ALA A 95 -17.52 19.88 16.00
CA ALA A 95 -16.31 19.54 16.73
C ALA A 95 -15.44 20.80 16.87
N VAL A 96 -15.05 21.15 18.09
CA VAL A 96 -14.27 22.35 18.41
C VAL A 96 -13.12 22.02 19.35
N VAL A 97 -12.07 22.83 19.31
CA VAL A 97 -11.02 22.84 20.33
C VAL A 97 -11.13 24.13 21.12
N LEU A 98 -11.11 24.01 22.44
CA LEU A 98 -11.22 25.12 23.40
C LEU A 98 -9.86 25.33 24.06
N LEU A 99 -9.36 26.55 24.07
CA LEU A 99 -8.13 26.95 24.76
C LEU A 99 -8.47 27.63 26.09
N CYS A 100 -7.82 27.14 27.15
CA CYS A 100 -8.06 27.59 28.51
C CYS A 100 -6.74 27.91 29.23
N SER A 101 -6.70 29.00 29.99
CA SER A 101 -5.69 29.21 31.04
C SER A 101 -6.05 28.39 32.26
N LEU A 102 -5.05 27.84 32.95
CA LEU A 102 -5.20 27.10 34.20
C LEU A 102 -4.93 27.95 35.44
N ASN A 103 -4.41 29.17 35.26
CA ASN A 103 -4.09 30.08 36.36
C ASN A 103 -4.17 31.57 35.95
N PRO A 104 -5.29 32.27 36.22
CA PRO A 104 -6.54 31.73 36.77
C PRO A 104 -7.26 30.82 35.76
N LEU A 105 -8.17 29.96 36.23
CA LEU A 105 -8.92 29.06 35.35
C LEU A 105 -9.86 29.89 34.46
N GLN A 106 -9.51 30.09 33.19
CA GLN A 106 -10.24 30.99 32.28
C GLN A 106 -10.30 30.44 30.86
N PHE A 107 -11.47 30.56 30.22
CA PHE A 107 -11.64 30.30 28.78
C PHE A 107 -11.07 31.46 27.96
N LEU A 108 -10.31 31.15 26.92
CA LEU A 108 -9.57 32.16 26.13
C LEU A 108 -10.00 32.20 24.66
N GLY A 109 -10.35 31.05 24.09
CA GLY A 109 -10.77 31.01 22.69
C GLY A 109 -11.13 29.61 22.22
N SER A 110 -11.67 29.53 21.01
CA SER A 110 -12.01 28.25 20.38
C SER A 110 -11.73 28.26 18.88
N ALA A 111 -11.41 27.09 18.33
CA ALA A 111 -11.30 26.86 16.89
C ALA A 111 -12.22 25.70 16.46
N SER A 112 -12.78 25.81 15.26
CA SER A 112 -13.51 24.72 14.60
C SER A 112 -12.50 23.65 14.15
N LEU A 113 -12.79 22.37 14.43
CA LEU A 113 -12.03 21.24 13.91
C LEU A 113 -12.44 20.90 12.47
N HIS A 114 -13.72 21.12 12.16
CA HIS A 114 -14.32 20.83 10.88
C HIS A 114 -15.63 21.62 10.74
N ASP A 115 -15.83 22.26 9.59
CA ASP A 115 -16.95 23.18 9.36
C ASP A 115 -18.23 22.47 8.91
N GLU A 116 -18.15 21.19 8.54
CA GLU A 116 -19.30 20.37 8.17
C GLU A 116 -19.80 19.55 9.36
N PHE A 117 -21.12 19.49 9.53
CA PHE A 117 -21.82 18.98 10.71
C PHE A 117 -21.48 17.52 11.02
N VAL A 118 -20.84 17.24 12.17
CA VAL A 118 -20.57 15.85 12.57
C VAL A 118 -21.02 15.58 14.00
N GLN A 119 -22.33 15.33 14.12
CA GLN A 119 -23.01 14.40 15.05
C GLN A 119 -24.36 14.93 15.51
N THR A 120 -25.29 14.02 15.81
CA THR A 120 -26.50 14.38 16.53
C THR A 120 -26.15 14.83 17.95
N THR A 121 -26.82 15.87 18.47
CA THR A 121 -26.61 16.36 19.84
C THR A 121 -26.84 15.28 20.90
N SER A 122 -27.64 14.24 20.59
CA SER A 122 -27.81 13.06 21.46
C SER A 122 -26.53 12.22 21.58
N LEU A 123 -25.80 12.01 20.48
CA LEU A 123 -24.55 11.23 20.47
C LEU A 123 -23.35 12.05 20.96
N ALA A 124 -23.40 13.38 20.80
CA ALA A 124 -22.40 14.28 21.37
C ALA A 124 -22.46 14.34 22.91
N LYS A 125 -23.65 14.10 23.49
CA LYS A 125 -23.89 14.09 24.94
C LYS A 125 -23.56 12.75 25.60
N THR A 126 -23.54 11.67 24.83
CA THR A 126 -23.27 10.33 25.36
C THR A 126 -21.89 9.87 24.93
N TYR A 127 -21.28 9.02 25.75
CA TYR A 127 -20.03 8.39 25.33
C TYR A 127 -20.33 7.38 24.21
N ASN A 128 -19.73 7.62 23.04
CA ASN A 128 -19.71 6.66 21.94
C ASN A 128 -18.28 6.59 21.39
N LEU A 129 -17.75 5.38 21.26
CA LEU A 129 -16.42 5.13 20.73
C LEU A 129 -16.22 5.77 19.36
N ALA A 130 -17.26 5.74 18.52
CA ALA A 130 -17.23 6.32 17.19
C ALA A 130 -17.08 7.84 17.24
N SER A 131 -17.65 8.53 18.24
CA SER A 131 -17.59 9.99 18.38
C SER A 131 -16.46 10.51 19.27
N HIS A 132 -15.61 9.62 19.76
CA HIS A 132 -14.55 10.01 20.68
C HIS A 132 -13.55 10.92 19.97
N LEU A 133 -13.44 12.16 20.46
CA LEU A 133 -12.39 13.06 20.01
C LEU A 133 -11.08 12.70 20.70
N SER A 134 -9.96 13.04 20.08
CA SER A 134 -8.64 12.90 20.69
C SER A 134 -7.89 14.22 20.59
N ILE A 135 -7.02 14.50 21.57
CA ILE A 135 -6.18 15.70 21.55
C ILE A 135 -4.87 15.46 22.28
N SER A 136 -3.78 16.00 21.74
CA SER A 136 -2.48 16.00 22.40
C SER A 136 -1.69 17.29 22.12
N VAL A 137 -0.99 17.78 23.13
CA VAL A 137 -0.29 19.07 23.15
C VAL A 137 1.22 18.88 23.17
N ASN A 138 1.92 19.66 22.34
CA ASN A 138 3.36 19.87 22.42
C ASN A 138 3.65 21.30 22.90
N LYS A 139 4.06 21.42 24.17
CA LYS A 139 4.41 22.71 24.80
C LYS A 139 5.61 23.37 24.13
N GLU A 140 6.61 22.61 23.72
CA GLU A 140 7.88 23.14 23.20
C GLU A 140 7.71 23.78 21.84
N ARG A 141 6.90 23.18 20.96
CA ARG A 141 6.55 23.75 19.66
C ARG A 141 5.34 24.69 19.68
N GLN A 142 4.62 24.77 20.81
CA GLN A 142 3.34 25.49 20.90
C GLN A 142 2.34 24.99 19.86
N MET A 143 2.25 23.67 19.72
CA MET A 143 1.38 23.01 18.76
C MET A 143 0.49 21.98 19.45
N ALA A 144 -0.62 21.64 18.81
CA ALA A 144 -1.45 20.54 19.25
C ALA A 144 -1.96 19.75 18.05
N ILE A 145 -2.35 18.51 18.29
CA ILE A 145 -2.96 17.63 17.31
C ILE A 145 -4.30 17.16 17.89
N ALA A 146 -5.34 17.14 17.07
CA ALA A 146 -6.65 16.62 17.47
C ALA A 146 -7.23 15.72 16.38
N GLY A 147 -7.83 14.61 16.78
CA GLY A 147 -8.47 13.66 15.87
C GLY A 147 -9.99 13.70 15.94
N LEU A 148 -10.62 13.58 14.77
CA LEU A 148 -12.06 13.45 14.54
C LEU A 148 -12.30 12.14 13.76
N PRO A 149 -12.39 10.99 14.44
CA PRO A 149 -12.40 9.68 13.80
C PRO A 149 -13.59 9.42 12.87
N LEU A 150 -14.78 9.98 13.18
CA LEU A 150 -15.97 9.86 12.32
C LEU A 150 -15.77 10.43 10.93
N ALA A 151 -15.04 11.54 10.83
CA ALA A 151 -14.76 12.19 9.57
C ALA A 151 -13.42 11.74 8.98
N THR A 152 -12.72 10.81 9.65
CA THR A 152 -11.35 10.39 9.31
C THR A 152 -10.40 11.59 9.18
N ILE A 153 -10.58 12.60 10.03
CA ILE A 153 -9.82 13.86 9.99
C ILE A 153 -8.88 13.91 11.18
N VAL A 154 -7.65 14.34 10.92
CA VAL A 154 -6.75 14.80 11.97
C VAL A 154 -6.33 16.23 11.65
N SER A 155 -6.40 17.07 12.67
CA SER A 155 -6.12 18.49 12.58
C SER A 155 -4.93 18.86 13.45
N LEU A 156 -4.03 19.68 12.91
CA LEU A 156 -2.84 20.17 13.57
C LEU A 156 -2.96 21.68 13.78
N PHE A 157 -2.71 22.13 15.02
CA PHE A 157 -2.90 23.50 15.49
C PHE A 157 -1.56 24.14 15.84
N SER A 158 -1.40 25.41 15.48
CA SER A 158 -0.43 26.29 16.15
C SER A 158 -1.16 27.17 17.16
N ILE A 159 -0.51 27.37 18.31
CA ILE A 159 -1.06 28.07 19.46
C ILE A 159 -0.09 29.19 19.78
N ASN A 160 -0.61 30.37 20.04
CA ASN A 160 0.22 31.46 20.53
C ASN A 160 0.07 31.59 22.05
N ALA A 161 0.77 30.78 22.85
CA ALA A 161 0.79 30.94 24.31
C ALA A 161 2.09 31.61 24.81
N THR A 162 2.65 32.55 24.03
CA THR A 162 3.97 33.17 24.30
C THR A 162 3.98 34.17 25.46
N SER A 163 2.83 34.46 26.06
CA SER A 163 2.66 35.60 26.97
C SER A 163 2.07 35.20 28.31
N ILE A 164 2.50 35.88 29.38
CA ILE A 164 1.80 35.86 30.67
C ILE A 164 0.42 36.53 30.52
N ASN A 165 0.27 37.40 29.52
CA ASN A 165 -0.99 38.05 29.24
C ASN A 165 -1.93 37.11 28.47
N THR A 166 -3.01 36.70 29.12
CA THR A 166 -4.00 35.75 28.58
C THR A 166 -4.74 36.28 27.35
N SER A 167 -4.71 37.60 27.09
CA SER A 167 -5.32 38.20 25.89
C SER A 167 -4.59 37.91 24.58
N GLU A 168 -3.33 37.48 24.64
CA GLU A 168 -2.53 37.16 23.45
C GLU A 168 -2.69 35.70 22.98
N TRP A 169 -3.45 34.92 23.75
CA TRP A 169 -3.64 33.49 23.54
C TRP A 169 -4.73 33.20 22.52
N THR A 170 -4.33 32.69 21.36
CA THR A 170 -5.25 32.32 20.28
C THR A 170 -4.77 31.07 19.56
N VAL A 171 -5.72 30.33 18.98
CA VAL A 171 -5.44 29.25 18.02
C VAL A 171 -5.25 29.91 16.65
N GLN A 172 -4.05 29.81 16.07
CA GLN A 172 -3.67 30.62 14.91
C GLN A 172 -3.84 29.93 13.57
N ARG A 173 -3.42 28.66 13.47
CA ARG A 173 -3.40 27.92 12.20
C ARG A 173 -3.94 26.53 12.42
N VAL A 174 -4.89 26.13 11.58
CA VAL A 174 -5.40 24.77 11.51
C VAL A 174 -4.99 24.17 10.18
N ARG A 175 -4.28 23.05 10.22
CA ARG A 175 -4.04 22.18 9.07
C ARG A 175 -4.93 20.96 9.24
N ILE A 176 -5.65 20.57 8.19
CA ILE A 176 -6.58 19.45 8.20
C ILE A 176 -6.09 18.43 7.18
N ASP A 177 -5.81 17.21 7.62
CA ASP A 177 -5.47 16.09 6.74
C ASP A 177 -6.54 15.00 6.88
N VAL A 178 -6.93 14.43 5.74
CA VAL A 178 -7.91 13.33 5.65
C VAL A 178 -7.13 12.02 5.58
N GLY A 179 -7.49 11.08 6.45
CA GLY A 179 -6.88 9.76 6.53
C GLY A 179 -7.27 8.82 5.39
N PRO A 180 -6.75 7.59 5.40
CA PRO A 180 -7.15 6.52 4.48
C PRO A 180 -8.66 6.27 4.57
N SER A 181 -9.28 5.78 3.49
CA SER A 181 -10.73 5.59 3.33
C SER A 181 -11.37 4.50 4.21
N ASN A 182 -10.77 4.19 5.36
CA ASN A 182 -11.24 3.23 6.34
C ASN A 182 -11.52 3.97 7.67
N SER A 183 -12.71 3.75 8.22
CA SER A 183 -13.22 4.39 9.43
C SER A 183 -12.23 4.32 10.59
N GLY A 184 -12.02 5.42 11.34
CA GLY A 184 -11.30 5.39 12.63
C GLY A 184 -9.93 6.09 12.67
N PHE A 185 -9.55 6.81 11.62
CA PHE A 185 -8.32 7.62 11.61
C PHE A 185 -8.38 8.76 12.63
N GLY A 186 -7.47 8.79 13.60
CA GLY A 186 -7.43 9.81 14.64
C GLY A 186 -8.25 9.49 15.90
N GLN A 187 -8.62 8.23 16.12
CA GLN A 187 -9.30 7.80 17.35
C GLN A 187 -8.47 8.11 18.62
N SER A 188 -7.15 8.05 18.49
CA SER A 188 -6.21 8.55 19.48
C SER A 188 -5.04 9.24 18.77
N VAL A 189 -4.51 10.29 19.37
CA VAL A 189 -3.36 11.03 18.86
C VAL A 189 -2.40 11.33 20.01
N ALA A 190 -1.10 11.29 19.74
CA ALA A 190 -0.06 11.58 20.72
C ALA A 190 1.17 12.20 20.05
N TRP A 191 1.88 13.06 20.76
CA TRP A 191 3.22 13.51 20.36
C TRP A 191 4.27 12.50 20.80
N ILE A 192 5.10 12.04 19.86
CA ILE A 192 6.22 11.14 20.14
C ILE A 192 7.43 11.94 20.64
N ASP A 193 7.70 13.02 19.91
CA ASP A 193 8.73 14.01 20.18
C ASP A 193 8.30 15.34 19.53
N ASN A 194 9.23 16.28 19.34
CA ASN A 194 8.92 17.57 18.75
C ASN A 194 8.65 17.55 17.25
N GLU A 195 9.06 16.49 16.56
CA GLU A 195 9.02 16.41 15.10
C GLU A 195 8.05 15.34 14.60
N THR A 196 7.59 14.47 15.50
CA THR A 196 6.83 13.27 15.16
C THR A 196 5.56 13.15 15.99
N VAL A 197 4.46 12.85 15.30
CA VAL A 197 3.16 12.54 15.90
C VAL A 197 2.80 11.08 15.65
N ALA A 198 2.05 10.48 16.55
CA ALA A 198 1.44 9.16 16.42
C ALA A 198 -0.08 9.30 16.35
N ILE A 199 -0.69 8.59 15.41
CA ILE A 199 -2.11 8.61 15.11
C ILE A 199 -2.60 7.17 15.11
N ASP A 200 -3.62 6.88 15.90
CA ASP A 200 -4.31 5.60 15.88
C ASP A 200 -5.21 5.50 14.65
N VAL A 201 -5.17 4.35 14.00
CA VAL A 201 -5.91 4.03 12.80
C VAL A 201 -6.54 2.66 12.98
N LEU A 202 -7.86 2.58 12.90
CA LEU A 202 -8.53 1.29 12.82
C LEU A 202 -8.31 0.70 11.43
N SER A 203 -7.64 -0.44 11.35
CA SER A 203 -7.31 -1.13 10.11
C SER A 203 -8.53 -1.92 9.64
N ALA A 204 -8.98 -1.68 8.41
CA ALA A 204 -10.01 -2.52 7.78
C ALA A 204 -9.45 -3.89 7.36
N ASN A 205 -8.12 -3.99 7.24
CA ASN A 205 -7.45 -5.24 6.91
C ASN A 205 -7.31 -6.06 8.19
N ALA A 206 -7.92 -7.23 8.22
CA ALA A 206 -7.80 -8.17 9.33
C ALA A 206 -6.38 -8.75 9.37
N HIS A 207 -5.44 -8.03 9.98
CA HIS A 207 -4.16 -8.61 10.36
C HIS A 207 -4.38 -9.57 11.53
N SER A 208 -3.70 -10.72 11.50
CA SER A 208 -3.81 -11.72 12.57
C SER A 208 -3.34 -11.20 13.94
N TRP A 209 -2.58 -10.09 13.95
CA TRP A 209 -1.92 -9.53 15.11
C TRP A 209 -2.58 -8.25 15.66
N SER A 210 -3.36 -7.51 14.89
CA SER A 210 -4.08 -6.32 15.39
C SER A 210 -5.20 -5.86 14.45
N LYS A 211 -6.27 -5.27 15.03
CA LYS A 211 -7.33 -4.57 14.29
C LYS A 211 -7.04 -3.07 14.16
N SER A 212 -6.13 -2.55 14.97
CA SER A 212 -5.71 -1.15 14.95
C SER A 212 -4.21 -1.03 14.73
N GLU A 213 -3.80 0.10 14.20
CA GLU A 213 -2.42 0.43 13.89
C GLU A 213 -2.12 1.84 14.38
N VAL A 214 -0.95 2.02 14.99
CA VAL A 214 -0.39 3.33 15.31
C VAL A 214 0.52 3.76 14.17
N TRP A 215 0.09 4.79 13.45
CA TRP A 215 0.81 5.38 12.34
C TRP A 215 1.56 6.62 12.82
N THR A 216 2.85 6.70 12.54
CA THR A 216 3.66 7.87 12.91
C THR A 216 3.97 8.74 11.71
N PHE A 217 3.90 10.05 11.89
CA PHE A 217 4.14 11.02 10.83
C PHE A 217 5.07 12.14 11.29
N PRO A 218 5.91 12.67 10.40
CA PRO A 218 6.58 13.93 10.63
C PRO A 218 5.55 15.07 10.58
N VAL A 219 5.64 15.99 11.53
CA VAL A 219 4.71 17.12 11.72
C VAL A 219 4.61 18.01 10.48
N ASP A 220 5.73 18.18 9.78
CA ASP A 220 5.85 19.07 8.63
C ASP A 220 5.42 18.41 7.29
N SER A 221 4.97 17.14 7.33
CA SER A 221 4.55 16.38 6.15
C SER A 221 3.05 16.05 6.17
N PRO A 222 2.39 15.79 5.02
CA PRO A 222 1.02 15.29 4.97
C PRO A 222 0.87 13.92 5.61
N PHE A 223 -0.27 13.72 6.29
CA PHE A 223 -0.61 12.47 6.97
C PHE A 223 -1.16 11.41 5.98
N THR A 224 -0.53 11.30 4.82
CA THR A 224 -0.91 10.36 3.76
C THR A 224 -0.10 9.08 3.79
N ILE A 225 1.21 9.17 4.01
CA ILE A 225 2.13 8.02 4.06
C ILE A 225 2.84 8.02 5.42
N PRO A 226 2.60 7.01 6.28
CA PRO A 226 3.25 6.94 7.58
C PRO A 226 4.76 6.68 7.44
N GLN A 227 5.54 7.32 8.30
CA GLN A 227 6.98 7.03 8.44
C GLN A 227 7.20 5.64 9.05
N TYR A 228 6.29 5.23 9.95
CA TYR A 228 6.33 3.95 10.62
C TYR A 228 4.91 3.54 11.05
N VAL A 229 4.68 2.23 11.12
CA VAL A 229 3.41 1.62 11.51
C VAL A 229 3.68 0.57 12.59
N PHE A 230 2.94 0.65 13.70
CA PHE A 230 2.91 -0.37 14.74
C PHE A 230 1.51 -0.98 14.84
N PRO A 231 1.35 -2.28 15.08
CA PRO A 231 2.41 -3.29 15.02
C PRO A 231 2.86 -3.51 13.57
N ASN A 232 3.83 -4.39 13.35
CA ASN A 232 4.31 -4.72 11.99
C ASN A 232 5.02 -6.09 11.99
N ASN A 233 5.56 -6.51 10.85
CA ASN A 233 6.25 -7.80 10.70
C ASN A 233 7.57 -7.95 11.48
N GLN A 234 8.14 -6.88 12.05
CA GLN A 234 9.29 -6.94 12.96
C GLN A 234 8.87 -6.80 14.44
N GLN A 235 7.69 -6.25 14.69
CA GLN A 235 7.13 -5.93 16.01
C GLN A 235 5.70 -6.45 16.07
N THR A 236 5.56 -7.77 16.01
CA THR A 236 4.26 -8.44 16.00
C THR A 236 3.71 -8.59 17.41
N LEU A 237 2.38 -8.47 17.55
CA LEU A 237 1.66 -8.91 18.73
C LEU A 237 1.18 -10.35 18.47
N ALA A 238 1.75 -11.37 19.13
CA ALA A 238 1.23 -12.73 18.99
C ALA A 238 0.17 -12.98 20.05
N VAL A 239 -1.05 -12.53 19.72
CA VAL A 239 -2.24 -12.59 20.56
C VAL A 239 -3.30 -13.44 19.88
N TYR A 240 -4.06 -14.21 20.67
CA TYR A 240 -5.09 -15.12 20.15
C TYR A 240 -6.24 -14.41 19.42
N VAL A 241 -6.51 -13.16 19.79
CA VAL A 241 -7.50 -12.31 19.16
C VAL A 241 -6.80 -10.99 18.81
N ALA A 242 -7.12 -10.38 17.68
CA ALA A 242 -6.49 -9.12 17.31
C ALA A 242 -7.11 -7.97 18.14
N PRO A 243 -6.34 -7.23 18.98
CA PRO A 243 -6.85 -6.15 19.80
C PRO A 243 -7.16 -4.91 18.95
N SER A 244 -8.06 -4.07 19.45
CA SER A 244 -8.26 -2.71 18.98
C SER A 244 -7.60 -1.74 19.95
N PHE A 245 -6.98 -0.70 19.40
CA PHE A 245 -6.34 0.33 20.21
C PHE A 245 -7.38 1.35 20.66
N TYR A 246 -7.26 1.74 21.92
CA TYR A 246 -8.20 2.65 22.58
C TYR A 246 -7.55 4.02 22.79
N GLN A 247 -6.32 4.02 23.30
CA GLN A 247 -5.59 5.23 23.63
C GLN A 247 -4.10 5.05 23.44
N ILE A 248 -3.46 6.06 22.85
CA ILE A 248 -2.02 6.18 22.75
C ILE A 248 -1.54 7.23 23.75
N LEU A 249 -0.46 6.90 24.43
CA LEU A 249 0.35 7.83 25.21
C LEU A 249 1.80 7.68 24.77
N SER A 250 2.52 8.79 24.73
CA SER A 250 3.95 8.75 24.43
C SER A 250 4.72 9.73 25.30
N TRP A 251 5.92 9.32 25.68
CA TRP A 251 6.88 10.15 26.42
C TRP A 251 8.29 9.72 26.05
N SER A 252 9.19 10.69 25.81
CA SER A 252 10.60 10.41 25.51
C SER A 252 10.79 9.35 24.41
N LYS A 253 9.98 9.42 23.34
CA LYS A 253 9.92 8.43 22.25
C LYS A 253 9.52 7.01 22.65
N ASN A 254 8.98 6.79 23.84
CA ASN A 254 8.33 5.53 24.21
C ASN A 254 6.87 5.57 23.75
N LEU A 255 6.31 4.43 23.37
CA LEU A 255 4.90 4.31 23.01
C LEU A 255 4.19 3.42 24.02
N PHE A 256 3.03 3.88 24.49
CA PHE A 256 2.17 3.17 25.41
C PHE A 256 0.77 3.15 24.84
N ILE A 257 0.17 1.97 24.73
CA ILE A 257 -1.10 1.76 24.08
C ILE A 257 -2.02 1.00 25.02
N LEU A 258 -3.20 1.55 25.27
CA LEU A 258 -4.28 0.87 25.96
C LEU A 258 -5.15 0.18 24.91
N THR A 259 -5.49 -1.10 25.13
CA THR A 259 -6.34 -1.89 24.23
C THR A 259 -7.78 -2.01 24.74
N ASP A 260 -8.68 -2.46 23.86
CA ASP A 260 -10.07 -2.82 24.17
C ASP A 260 -10.22 -3.93 25.22
N TRP A 261 -9.16 -4.69 25.48
CA TRP A 261 -9.15 -5.76 26.51
C TRP A 261 -8.64 -5.29 27.86
N THR A 262 -8.48 -3.98 28.06
CA THR A 262 -7.82 -3.41 29.25
C THR A 262 -6.36 -3.84 29.40
N ALA A 263 -5.77 -4.40 28.35
CA ALA A 263 -4.36 -4.73 28.32
C ALA A 263 -3.53 -3.51 27.90
N VAL A 264 -2.31 -3.46 28.39
CA VAL A 264 -1.37 -2.38 28.13
C VAL A 264 -0.25 -2.91 27.26
N ILE A 265 0.05 -2.20 26.18
CA ILE A 265 1.21 -2.47 25.32
C ILE A 265 2.22 -1.35 25.56
N PHE A 266 3.41 -1.70 26.03
CA PHE A 266 4.51 -0.78 26.21
C PHE A 266 5.63 -1.11 25.22
N VAL A 267 5.89 -0.17 24.30
CA VAL A 267 6.95 -0.23 23.30
C VAL A 267 8.00 0.83 23.65
N PRO A 268 9.06 0.46 24.38
CA PRO A 268 10.10 1.41 24.77
C PRO A 268 10.89 1.91 23.56
N SER A 269 11.41 3.14 23.69
CA SER A 269 12.41 3.71 22.80
C SER A 269 13.71 2.93 22.93
N GLN A 270 14.26 2.49 21.80
CA GLN A 270 15.51 1.74 21.78
C GLN A 270 16.66 2.58 21.24
N PRO A 271 17.90 2.32 21.69
CA PRO A 271 19.08 2.99 21.15
C PRO A 271 19.28 2.65 19.66
N PRO A 272 20.10 3.44 18.93
CA PRO A 272 20.49 3.11 17.57
C PRO A 272 21.00 1.67 17.44
N GLY A 273 20.62 0.99 16.35
CA GLY A 273 20.94 -0.42 16.10
C GLY A 273 20.02 -1.45 16.76
N TYR A 274 19.05 -1.03 17.59
CA TYR A 274 18.11 -1.92 18.27
C TYR A 274 16.64 -1.60 17.94
N LEU A 275 15.80 -2.62 17.82
CA LEU A 275 14.35 -2.50 17.77
C LEU A 275 13.69 -3.11 19.02
N SER A 276 12.45 -2.75 19.30
CA SER A 276 11.68 -3.34 20.40
C SER A 276 10.95 -4.55 19.87
N VAL A 277 11.18 -5.74 20.42
CA VAL A 277 10.53 -7.00 20.02
C VAL A 277 9.76 -7.56 21.21
N TRP A 278 8.59 -8.12 20.94
CA TRP A 278 7.82 -8.76 21.98
C TRP A 278 8.46 -10.09 22.38
N THR A 279 8.73 -10.26 23.67
CA THR A 279 9.21 -11.48 24.30
C THR A 279 8.04 -12.08 25.09
N GLU A 280 7.88 -13.41 25.04
CA GLU A 280 6.76 -14.13 25.69
C GLU A 280 6.72 -13.99 27.24
N THR A 281 7.57 -13.16 27.83
CA THR A 281 7.64 -12.86 29.26
C THR A 281 6.56 -11.89 29.76
N SER A 282 5.59 -11.52 28.92
CA SER A 282 4.50 -10.61 29.28
C SER A 282 3.41 -11.26 30.13
N ASP A 283 3.04 -10.61 31.23
CA ASP A 283 1.84 -10.93 32.02
C ASP A 283 0.56 -10.83 31.17
N MET A 284 -0.50 -11.50 31.61
CA MET A 284 -1.79 -11.65 30.90
C MET A 284 -2.45 -10.32 30.48
N PHE A 285 -2.03 -9.18 31.06
CA PHE A 285 -2.58 -7.84 30.80
C PHE A 285 -1.52 -6.79 30.42
N THR A 286 -0.23 -7.14 30.32
CA THR A 286 0.82 -6.15 30.03
C THR A 286 1.87 -6.72 29.09
N PHE A 287 1.85 -6.25 27.84
CA PHE A 287 2.81 -6.59 26.81
C PHE A 287 3.97 -5.60 26.83
N ILE A 288 5.15 -6.06 27.22
CA ILE A 288 6.38 -5.25 27.23
C ILE A 288 7.27 -5.74 26.09
N PHE A 289 7.77 -4.80 25.29
CA PHE A 289 8.72 -5.11 24.23
C PHE A 289 10.15 -4.89 24.72
N ASP A 290 11.02 -5.86 24.47
CA ASP A 290 12.41 -5.86 24.88
C ASP A 290 13.35 -5.42 23.74
N PRO A 291 14.55 -4.89 24.05
CA PRO A 291 15.56 -4.58 23.06
C PRO A 291 16.04 -5.84 22.33
N SER A 292 15.99 -5.81 21.00
CA SER A 292 16.61 -6.80 20.12
C SER A 292 17.43 -6.10 19.04
N PRO A 293 18.66 -6.54 18.74
CA PRO A 293 19.46 -5.94 17.68
C PRO A 293 18.76 -6.08 16.33
N CYS A 294 18.99 -5.10 15.44
CA CYS A 294 18.49 -5.19 14.07
C CYS A 294 18.93 -6.50 13.41
N SER A 295 17.98 -7.16 12.74
CA SER A 295 18.27 -8.37 11.97
C SER A 295 19.30 -8.08 10.86
N PRO A 296 20.00 -9.12 10.36
CA PRO A 296 20.95 -8.98 9.26
C PRO A 296 20.36 -8.23 8.06
N GLY A 297 21.20 -7.46 7.36
CA GLY A 297 20.77 -6.65 6.21
C GLY A 297 19.95 -5.40 6.56
N LYS A 298 19.70 -5.14 7.86
CA LYS A 298 19.00 -3.95 8.33
C LYS A 298 19.85 -3.12 9.28
N TYR A 299 19.51 -1.85 9.44
CA TYR A 299 20.17 -0.92 10.34
C TYR A 299 19.16 0.03 10.97
N LYS A 300 19.56 0.71 12.05
CA LYS A 300 18.75 1.77 12.65
C LYS A 300 19.64 2.90 13.15
N LYS A 301 19.53 4.04 12.49
CA LYS A 301 20.40 5.20 12.73
C LYS A 301 20.06 5.94 14.04
N GLU A 302 18.78 6.07 14.35
CA GLU A 302 18.28 6.93 15.42
C GLU A 302 17.57 6.15 16.51
N SER A 303 17.54 6.72 17.73
CA SER A 303 16.77 6.15 18.83
C SER A 303 15.27 6.37 18.67
N GLY A 304 14.48 5.39 19.11
CA GLY A 304 13.03 5.43 19.04
C GLY A 304 12.42 4.03 19.09
N PHE A 305 11.09 3.95 19.09
CA PHE A 305 10.36 2.68 19.02
C PHE A 305 10.23 2.11 17.59
N GLY A 306 10.62 2.88 16.57
CA GLY A 306 10.48 2.52 15.16
C GLY A 306 11.38 1.36 14.70
N LEU A 307 11.17 0.95 13.44
CA LEU A 307 11.79 -0.22 12.82
C LEU A 307 13.27 -0.06 12.51
N CYS A 308 13.92 -1.19 12.33
CA CYS A 308 15.13 -1.27 11.53
C CYS A 308 14.79 -1.15 10.04
N GLN A 309 15.53 -0.30 9.33
CA GLN A 309 15.41 -0.06 7.91
C GLN A 309 16.32 -1.01 7.13
N ALA A 310 15.93 -1.37 5.91
CA ALA A 310 16.78 -2.16 5.01
C ALA A 310 18.04 -1.36 4.64
N CYS A 311 19.19 -2.04 4.58
CA CYS A 311 20.38 -1.42 4.01
C CYS A 311 20.12 -1.03 2.55
N PRO A 312 20.43 0.22 2.15
CA PRO A 312 20.24 0.65 0.77
C PRO A 312 21.13 -0.18 -0.19
N PRO A 313 20.79 -0.23 -1.49
CA PRO A 313 21.64 -0.88 -2.49
C PRO A 313 23.09 -0.39 -2.41
N GLN A 314 24.04 -1.24 -2.78
CA GLN A 314 25.50 -1.00 -2.67
C GLN A 314 26.03 -0.96 -1.22
N THR A 315 25.19 -1.23 -0.22
CA THR A 315 25.62 -1.34 1.17
C THR A 315 25.15 -2.66 1.79
N LYS A 316 25.80 -3.07 2.88
CA LYS A 316 25.55 -4.33 3.59
C LYS A 316 25.59 -4.17 5.10
N ASN A 317 24.97 -5.12 5.80
CA ASN A 317 25.16 -5.32 7.24
C ASN A 317 25.40 -6.82 7.54
N PRO A 318 26.65 -7.22 7.87
CA PRO A 318 27.08 -8.62 8.00
C PRO A 318 26.59 -9.35 9.27
N ALA A 319 25.45 -8.95 9.83
CA ALA A 319 24.80 -9.55 10.99
C ALA A 319 25.56 -9.44 12.34
N TYR A 320 24.86 -9.80 13.42
CA TYR A 320 25.39 -10.07 14.78
C TYR A 320 25.90 -8.89 15.61
N GLN A 321 25.82 -7.65 15.10
CA GLN A 321 26.06 -6.45 15.90
C GLN A 321 24.97 -5.40 15.65
N PRO A 322 24.60 -4.61 16.68
CA PRO A 322 23.71 -3.47 16.51
C PRO A 322 24.32 -2.50 15.51
N CYS A 323 23.59 -2.26 14.41
CA CYS A 323 24.12 -1.54 13.26
C CYS A 323 23.42 -0.19 13.11
N THR A 324 24.19 0.89 13.20
CA THR A 324 23.69 2.27 13.04
C THR A 324 23.85 2.81 11.63
N GLN A 325 24.71 2.18 10.82
CA GLN A 325 25.04 2.54 9.46
C GLN A 325 25.43 1.29 8.67
N CYS A 326 24.95 1.18 7.44
CA CYS A 326 25.38 0.11 6.53
C CYS A 326 26.79 0.36 5.98
N LEU A 327 27.55 -0.72 5.81
CA LEU A 327 28.89 -0.71 5.26
C LEU A 327 28.81 -0.72 3.72
N PRO A 328 29.66 0.04 3.00
CA PRO A 328 29.71 -0.05 1.54
C PRO A 328 30.22 -1.42 1.11
N CYS A 329 29.79 -1.88 -0.06
CA CYS A 329 30.24 -3.13 -0.64
C CYS A 329 31.55 -2.97 -1.42
N SER A 330 32.27 -4.08 -1.58
CA SER A 330 33.59 -4.08 -2.24
C SER A 330 33.46 -3.76 -3.73
N SER A 331 34.49 -3.16 -4.33
CA SER A 331 34.46 -2.68 -5.73
C SER A 331 34.18 -3.78 -6.79
N ASN A 332 34.47 -5.04 -6.49
CA ASN A 332 34.27 -6.18 -7.40
C ASN A 332 33.03 -7.01 -7.04
N THR A 333 32.11 -6.43 -6.30
CA THR A 333 30.92 -7.09 -5.78
C THR A 333 29.73 -6.16 -5.89
N PHE A 334 28.52 -6.70 -5.88
CA PHE A 334 27.30 -5.91 -5.76
C PHE A 334 26.53 -6.30 -4.50
N CYS A 335 25.74 -5.35 -4.00
CA CYS A 335 24.86 -5.57 -2.87
C CYS A 335 23.43 -5.13 -3.22
N PRO A 336 22.48 -6.06 -3.25
CA PRO A 336 21.07 -5.72 -3.39
C PRO A 336 20.54 -5.04 -2.13
N LEU A 337 19.30 -4.53 -2.18
CA LEU A 337 18.63 -3.97 -1.02
C LEU A 337 18.58 -5.02 0.12
N GLY A 338 18.96 -4.63 1.33
CA GLY A 338 18.96 -5.53 2.49
C GLY A 338 20.07 -6.57 2.50
N SER A 339 21.17 -6.31 1.78
CA SER A 339 22.32 -7.22 1.70
C SER A 339 22.99 -7.48 3.06
N ILE A 340 23.31 -8.75 3.32
CA ILE A 340 24.09 -9.22 4.47
C ILE A 340 25.57 -9.27 4.10
N THR A 341 25.88 -9.86 2.94
CA THR A 341 27.26 -10.03 2.45
C THR A 341 27.44 -9.62 1.00
N ASP A 342 28.71 -9.47 0.60
CA ASP A 342 29.05 -9.11 -0.77
C ASP A 342 28.70 -10.23 -1.75
N VAL A 343 28.00 -9.88 -2.83
CA VAL A 343 27.72 -10.82 -3.92
C VAL A 343 28.75 -10.61 -5.02
N PHE A 344 29.62 -11.59 -5.23
CA PHE A 344 30.68 -11.51 -6.24
C PHE A 344 30.12 -11.64 -7.66
N TYR A 345 30.51 -10.73 -8.56
CA TYR A 345 30.13 -10.80 -9.98
C TYR A 345 30.55 -12.12 -10.63
N ASN A 346 31.70 -12.69 -10.23
CA ASN A 346 32.22 -13.93 -10.79
C ASN A 346 31.33 -15.16 -10.53
N ASN A 347 30.42 -15.10 -9.55
CA ASN A 347 29.50 -16.20 -9.26
C ASN A 347 28.33 -16.27 -10.26
N TYR A 348 28.15 -15.24 -11.09
CA TYR A 348 27.01 -15.13 -12.02
C TYR A 348 27.52 -14.75 -13.41
N SER A 349 27.31 -15.64 -14.38
CA SER A 349 27.76 -15.48 -15.77
C SER A 349 27.08 -14.32 -16.50
N SER A 350 25.89 -13.91 -16.04
CA SER A 350 25.14 -12.75 -16.53
C SER A 350 24.31 -12.16 -15.39
N TYR A 351 24.20 -10.84 -15.35
CA TYR A 351 23.30 -10.13 -14.45
C TYR A 351 22.40 -9.21 -15.29
N THR A 352 21.09 -9.36 -15.11
CA THR A 352 20.10 -8.46 -15.67
C THR A 352 19.30 -7.88 -14.51
N GLN A 353 19.56 -6.62 -14.19
CA GLN A 353 18.71 -5.89 -13.25
C GLN A 353 17.42 -5.54 -13.99
N THR A 354 16.43 -6.43 -13.93
CA THR A 354 15.12 -6.17 -14.51
C THR A 354 14.39 -5.13 -13.67
N TYR A 355 14.04 -4.01 -14.29
CA TYR A 355 12.95 -3.16 -13.81
C TYR A 355 11.68 -4.02 -13.72
N THR A 356 10.75 -3.62 -12.85
CA THR A 356 9.40 -4.20 -12.70
C THR A 356 8.90 -4.70 -14.06
N TYR A 357 8.63 -6.00 -14.15
CA TYR A 357 7.98 -6.56 -15.32
C TYR A 357 6.74 -5.71 -15.59
N PRO A 358 6.57 -5.15 -16.80
CA PRO A 358 5.34 -4.45 -17.12
C PRO A 358 4.20 -5.43 -16.91
N ASP A 359 3.13 -4.95 -16.25
CA ASP A 359 1.91 -5.72 -16.06
C ASP A 359 1.50 -6.32 -17.41
N SER A 360 1.28 -7.64 -17.42
CA SER A 360 0.66 -8.30 -18.57
C SER A 360 -0.70 -7.63 -18.79
N PRO A 361 -1.00 -7.14 -20.01
CA PRO A 361 -2.34 -6.62 -20.28
C PRO A 361 -3.39 -7.71 -20.03
N ASP A 362 -4.59 -7.34 -19.58
CA ASP A 362 -5.70 -8.26 -19.28
C ASP A 362 -6.18 -9.10 -20.50
N MET A 363 -5.62 -8.85 -21.69
CA MET A 363 -5.95 -9.55 -22.94
C MET A 363 -5.04 -10.76 -23.15
N ASN A 364 -5.53 -11.95 -22.78
CA ASN A 364 -4.83 -13.23 -22.93
C ASN A 364 -5.18 -14.01 -24.21
N ASN A 365 -6.06 -13.47 -25.07
CA ASN A 365 -6.53 -14.15 -26.27
C ASN A 365 -5.70 -13.78 -27.50
N TYR A 366 -5.10 -14.79 -28.14
CA TYR A 366 -4.25 -14.64 -29.33
C TYR A 366 -4.97 -13.94 -30.49
N ASP A 367 -6.25 -14.26 -30.71
CA ASP A 367 -7.03 -13.68 -31.80
C ASP A 367 -7.24 -12.17 -31.61
N ASP A 368 -7.47 -11.73 -30.38
CA ASP A 368 -7.68 -10.31 -30.07
C ASP A 368 -6.38 -9.51 -30.19
N LEU A 369 -5.23 -10.13 -29.87
CA LEU A 369 -3.90 -9.55 -30.05
C LEU A 369 -3.50 -9.44 -31.50
N LEU A 370 -3.87 -10.43 -32.32
CA LEU A 370 -3.71 -10.39 -33.77
C LEU A 370 -4.54 -9.25 -34.37
N VAL A 371 -5.81 -9.14 -33.98
CA VAL A 371 -6.72 -8.06 -34.42
C VAL A 371 -6.17 -6.70 -34.01
N GLN A 372 -5.78 -6.52 -32.75
CA GLN A 372 -5.25 -5.25 -32.24
C GLN A 372 -3.98 -4.82 -32.99
N ASN A 373 -3.05 -5.74 -33.26
CA ASN A 373 -1.84 -5.42 -34.03
C ASN A 373 -2.12 -5.13 -35.51
N ILE A 374 -3.09 -5.81 -36.13
CA ILE A 374 -3.50 -5.55 -37.52
C ILE A 374 -4.06 -4.12 -37.66
N PHE A 375 -4.81 -3.63 -36.67
CA PHE A 375 -5.47 -2.32 -36.72
C PHE A 375 -4.70 -1.19 -36.02
N ALA A 376 -3.60 -1.49 -35.32
CA ALA A 376 -2.77 -0.47 -34.67
C ALA A 376 -1.99 0.37 -35.70
N ILE A 377 -2.15 1.70 -35.62
CA ILE A 377 -1.34 2.66 -36.38
C ILE A 377 -0.59 3.54 -35.38
N ASN A 378 0.71 3.29 -35.21
CA ASN A 378 1.61 4.16 -34.46
C ASN A 378 2.70 4.73 -35.39
N THR A 379 3.23 5.90 -35.06
CA THR A 379 4.25 6.64 -35.83
C THR A 379 5.51 5.82 -36.12
N GLN A 380 5.92 4.94 -35.19
CA GLN A 380 7.06 4.04 -35.36
C GLN A 380 6.78 2.83 -36.27
N CYS A 381 5.50 2.57 -36.58
CA CYS A 381 5.05 1.32 -37.18
C CYS A 381 4.25 1.48 -38.48
N LEU A 382 4.21 2.71 -38.99
CA LEU A 382 3.39 3.12 -40.13
C LEU A 382 3.71 2.31 -41.40
N LEU A 383 4.96 1.90 -41.59
CA LEU A 383 5.42 1.10 -42.73
C LEU A 383 5.18 -0.42 -42.58
N ILE A 384 4.88 -0.89 -41.37
CA ILE A 384 4.74 -2.32 -41.03
C ILE A 384 3.27 -2.71 -40.85
N SER A 385 2.39 -1.75 -40.50
CA SER A 385 0.97 -2.00 -40.27
C SER A 385 0.25 -2.52 -41.54
N PRO A 386 -0.42 -3.70 -41.47
CA PRO A 386 -1.25 -4.23 -42.56
C PRO A 386 -2.37 -3.27 -42.97
N LEU A 387 -2.95 -2.55 -42.00
CA LEU A 387 -3.99 -1.55 -42.25
C LEU A 387 -3.48 -0.39 -43.12
N PHE A 388 -2.23 0.05 -42.93
CA PHE A 388 -1.66 1.13 -43.73
C PHE A 388 -1.53 0.73 -45.21
N TRP A 389 -1.00 -0.46 -45.50
CA TRP A 389 -0.87 -0.95 -46.87
C TRP A 389 -2.23 -1.21 -47.53
N THR A 390 -3.19 -1.75 -46.78
CA THR A 390 -4.55 -1.95 -47.27
C THR A 390 -5.25 -0.62 -47.58
N LEU A 391 -5.03 0.43 -46.78
CA LEU A 391 -5.52 1.79 -47.05
C LEU A 391 -4.88 2.40 -48.31
N ILE A 392 -3.58 2.18 -48.56
CA ILE A 392 -2.93 2.60 -49.80
C ILE A 392 -3.57 1.89 -51.00
N VAL A 393 -3.73 0.57 -50.92
CA VAL A 393 -4.33 -0.24 -52.00
C VAL A 393 -5.78 0.17 -52.24
N MET A 394 -6.57 0.42 -51.19
CA MET A 394 -7.93 0.95 -51.29
C MET A 394 -7.95 2.33 -51.97
N THR A 395 -7.02 3.22 -51.61
CA THR A 395 -6.91 4.54 -52.24
C THR A 395 -6.58 4.43 -53.73
N LEU A 396 -5.64 3.56 -54.12
CA LEU A 396 -5.33 3.27 -55.52
C LEU A 396 -6.51 2.64 -56.28
N CYS A 397 -7.27 1.76 -55.62
CA CYS A 397 -8.50 1.19 -56.15
C CYS A 397 -9.57 2.27 -56.38
N CYS A 398 -9.73 3.21 -55.44
CA CYS A 398 -10.64 4.35 -55.61
C CYS A 398 -10.21 5.28 -56.75
N ILE A 399 -8.92 5.58 -56.88
CA ILE A 399 -8.38 6.41 -57.97
C ILE A 399 -8.62 5.72 -59.33
N THR A 400 -8.32 4.43 -59.44
CA THR A 400 -8.54 3.68 -60.68
C THR A 400 -10.02 3.59 -61.04
N TRP A 401 -10.91 3.38 -60.06
CA TRP A 401 -12.35 3.45 -60.26
C TRP A 401 -12.81 4.84 -60.74
N PHE A 402 -12.28 5.92 -60.15
CA PHE A 402 -12.60 7.28 -60.54
C PHE A 402 -12.13 7.59 -61.97
N LEU A 403 -10.90 7.22 -62.33
CA LEU A 403 -10.35 7.36 -63.69
C LEU A 403 -11.15 6.57 -64.73
N MET A 404 -11.60 5.36 -64.39
CA MET A 404 -12.47 4.55 -65.24
C MET A 404 -13.86 5.18 -65.44
N THR A 405 -14.38 5.84 -64.40
CA THR A 405 -15.67 6.53 -64.43
C THR A 405 -15.59 7.81 -65.27
N ILE A 406 -14.54 8.62 -65.10
CA ILE A 406 -14.27 9.79 -65.95
C ILE A 406 -14.09 9.36 -67.41
N GLY A 407 -13.31 8.30 -67.66
CA GLY A 407 -13.12 7.74 -69.00
C GLY A 407 -14.40 7.15 -69.63
N LYS A 408 -15.47 6.93 -68.86
CA LYS A 408 -16.81 6.55 -69.38
C LYS A 408 -17.60 7.76 -69.87
N VAL A 409 -17.46 8.91 -69.19
CA VAL A 409 -18.24 10.13 -69.44
C VAL A 409 -17.54 11.10 -70.40
N ALA A 410 -16.21 11.09 -70.45
CA ALA A 410 -15.44 12.00 -71.29
C ALA A 410 -15.56 11.67 -72.80
N PRO A 411 -15.80 12.67 -73.67
CA PRO A 411 -15.93 12.48 -75.13
C PRO A 411 -14.59 12.24 -75.86
N CYS A 412 -13.48 12.14 -75.12
CA CYS A 412 -12.12 12.03 -75.69
C CYS A 412 -11.78 10.59 -76.12
N GLN A 413 -11.46 10.38 -77.40
CA GLN A 413 -11.15 9.04 -77.96
C GLN A 413 -9.90 8.38 -77.34
N LEU A 414 -8.90 9.17 -76.93
CA LEU A 414 -7.67 8.67 -76.27
C LEU A 414 -7.96 7.98 -74.93
N LEU A 415 -8.84 8.56 -74.10
CA LEU A 415 -9.27 7.98 -72.83
C LEU A 415 -10.07 6.68 -73.03
N LYS A 416 -10.87 6.61 -74.10
CA LYS A 416 -11.63 5.41 -74.47
C LYS A 416 -10.71 4.25 -74.89
N GLN A 417 -9.60 4.54 -75.60
CA GLN A 417 -8.58 3.54 -75.95
C GLN A 417 -7.83 3.03 -74.72
N GLN A 418 -7.42 3.91 -73.79
CA GLN A 418 -6.74 3.50 -72.55
C GLN A 418 -7.64 2.66 -71.64
N ARG A 419 -8.92 3.03 -71.52
CA ARG A 419 -9.93 2.23 -70.80
C ARG A 419 -10.08 0.81 -71.38
N ASN A 420 -10.09 0.67 -72.70
CA ASN A 420 -10.20 -0.64 -73.35
C ASN A 420 -8.96 -1.52 -73.13
N LYS A 421 -7.75 -0.92 -73.10
CA LYS A 421 -6.52 -1.64 -72.73
C LYS A 421 -6.56 -2.13 -71.28
N ALA A 422 -6.95 -1.26 -70.35
CA ALA A 422 -7.09 -1.62 -68.93
C ALA A 422 -8.18 -2.69 -68.70
N LYS A 423 -9.31 -2.60 -69.42
CA LYS A 423 -10.37 -3.63 -69.40
C LYS A 423 -9.88 -4.98 -69.92
N LYS A 424 -9.03 -4.99 -70.96
CA LYS A 424 -8.44 -6.22 -71.50
C LYS A 424 -7.45 -6.86 -70.52
N PHE A 425 -6.63 -6.07 -69.84
CA PHE A 425 -5.71 -6.55 -68.81
C PHE A 425 -6.47 -7.17 -67.62
N LEU A 426 -7.49 -6.48 -67.11
CA LEU A 426 -8.27 -6.94 -65.95
C LEU A 426 -9.23 -8.09 -66.26
N LYS A 427 -9.64 -8.27 -67.53
CA LYS A 427 -10.41 -9.46 -67.96
C LYS A 427 -9.62 -10.76 -67.74
N ASN A 428 -8.29 -10.71 -67.78
CA ASN A 428 -7.44 -11.89 -67.55
C ASN A 428 -7.27 -12.25 -66.06
N THR A 429 -7.64 -11.36 -65.14
CA THR A 429 -7.52 -11.61 -63.69
C THR A 429 -8.76 -12.24 -63.05
N ASP A 430 -9.83 -12.53 -63.83
CA ASP A 430 -11.10 -13.20 -63.47
C ASP A 430 -11.89 -12.63 -62.26
N ILE A 431 -11.32 -11.65 -61.55
CA ILE A 431 -11.89 -11.00 -60.36
C ILE A 431 -12.95 -9.94 -60.74
N VAL A 432 -13.07 -9.58 -62.02
CA VAL A 432 -14.06 -8.63 -62.54
C VAL A 432 -15.00 -9.38 -63.50
N GLY A 433 -16.06 -9.95 -62.95
CA GLY A 433 -17.11 -10.60 -63.74
C GLY A 433 -17.79 -9.63 -64.72
N GLU A 434 -18.43 -10.18 -65.76
CA GLU A 434 -19.17 -9.43 -66.77
C GLU A 434 -20.43 -8.77 -66.18
N GLY A 435 -20.24 -7.69 -65.43
CA GLY A 435 -21.28 -6.87 -64.81
C GLY A 435 -20.65 -5.65 -64.14
N GLU A 436 -21.35 -4.51 -64.15
CA GLU A 436 -20.83 -3.16 -63.82
C GLU A 436 -20.29 -2.95 -62.37
N ARG A 437 -20.04 -3.99 -61.59
CA ARG A 437 -19.57 -3.88 -60.21
C ARG A 437 -18.05 -3.99 -60.10
N TRP A 438 -17.35 -3.03 -60.72
CA TRP A 438 -15.89 -2.83 -60.59
C TRP A 438 -15.43 -2.74 -59.14
N ILE A 439 -16.30 -2.22 -58.27
CA ILE A 439 -16.06 -2.05 -56.84
C ILE A 439 -15.77 -3.40 -56.15
N GLY A 440 -16.53 -4.46 -56.47
CA GLY A 440 -16.36 -5.76 -55.82
C GLY A 440 -15.03 -6.43 -56.17
N GLY A 441 -14.63 -6.40 -57.44
CA GLY A 441 -13.35 -6.96 -57.88
C GLY A 441 -12.14 -6.19 -57.38
N LEU A 442 -12.23 -4.86 -57.31
CA LEU A 442 -11.16 -4.04 -56.73
C LEU A 442 -11.05 -4.25 -55.21
N PHE A 443 -12.15 -4.50 -54.51
CA PHE A 443 -12.15 -4.79 -53.07
C PHE A 443 -11.46 -6.13 -52.75
N SER A 444 -11.56 -7.13 -53.63
CA SER A 444 -10.84 -8.41 -53.48
C SER A 444 -9.32 -8.25 -53.42
N PHE A 445 -8.74 -7.25 -54.12
CA PHE A 445 -7.30 -6.96 -54.01
C PHE A 445 -6.90 -6.46 -52.62
N ALA A 446 -7.74 -5.63 -51.99
CA ALA A 446 -7.49 -5.16 -50.62
C ALA A 446 -7.55 -6.32 -49.61
N ILE A 447 -8.50 -7.25 -49.80
CA ILE A 447 -8.62 -8.47 -48.97
C ILE A 447 -7.38 -9.37 -49.10
N VAL A 448 -6.91 -9.62 -50.32
CA VAL A 448 -5.71 -10.46 -50.56
C VAL A 448 -4.47 -9.86 -49.90
N VAL A 449 -4.30 -8.54 -49.98
CA VAL A 449 -3.20 -7.84 -49.31
C VAL A 449 -3.32 -7.97 -47.79
N LEU A 450 -4.52 -7.81 -47.23
CA LEU A 450 -4.75 -7.95 -45.80
C LEU A 450 -4.41 -9.36 -45.29
N PHE A 451 -4.86 -10.42 -45.99
CA PHE A 451 -4.53 -11.81 -45.62
C PHE A 451 -3.04 -12.13 -45.78
N GLY A 452 -2.39 -11.65 -46.83
CA GLY A 452 -0.96 -11.86 -47.05
C GLY A 452 -0.10 -11.25 -45.94
N PHE A 453 -0.44 -10.03 -45.51
CA PHE A 453 0.23 -9.37 -44.40
C PHE A 453 -0.09 -10.01 -43.04
N ALA A 454 -1.32 -10.47 -42.82
CA ALA A 454 -1.68 -11.21 -41.60
C ALA A 454 -0.90 -12.53 -41.48
N PHE A 455 -0.70 -13.24 -42.61
CA PHE A 455 0.11 -14.45 -42.66
C PHE A 455 1.59 -14.17 -42.36
N TRP A 456 2.18 -13.14 -42.97
CA TRP A 456 3.56 -12.72 -42.70
C TRP A 456 3.75 -12.28 -41.25
N PHE A 457 2.80 -11.53 -40.70
CA PHE A 457 2.82 -11.14 -39.29
C PHE A 457 2.78 -12.36 -38.37
N ALA A 458 1.90 -13.33 -38.63
CA ALA A 458 1.81 -14.54 -37.81
C ALA A 458 3.11 -15.37 -37.83
N ASP A 459 3.75 -15.51 -39.01
CA ASP A 459 5.02 -16.21 -39.17
C ASP A 459 6.17 -15.49 -38.44
N ASP A 460 6.29 -14.17 -38.59
CA ASP A 460 7.33 -13.38 -37.90
C ASP A 460 7.08 -13.33 -36.38
N TYR A 461 5.83 -13.25 -35.95
CA TYR A 461 5.47 -13.29 -34.54
C TYR A 461 5.85 -14.62 -33.88
N LEU A 462 5.64 -15.76 -34.56
CA LEU A 462 6.06 -17.08 -34.08
C LEU A 462 7.60 -17.20 -33.97
N LYS A 463 8.35 -16.55 -34.87
CA LYS A 463 9.83 -16.57 -34.84
C LYS A 463 10.45 -15.72 -33.74
N LEU A 464 9.67 -14.91 -33.02
CA LEU A 464 10.16 -14.15 -31.87
C LEU A 464 10.46 -15.02 -30.64
N TYR A 465 10.14 -16.32 -30.69
CA TYR A 465 10.28 -17.26 -29.59
C TYR A 465 11.44 -18.26 -29.82
N PRO A 466 12.28 -18.54 -28.80
CA PRO A 466 12.23 -18.03 -27.43
C PRO A 466 12.65 -16.55 -27.31
N ILE A 467 11.93 -15.81 -26.46
CA ILE A 467 11.99 -14.34 -26.36
C ILE A 467 13.35 -13.80 -25.88
N GLU A 468 14.12 -14.65 -25.22
CA GLU A 468 15.41 -14.34 -24.59
C GLU A 468 16.55 -14.23 -25.61
N THR A 469 16.40 -14.86 -26.77
CA THR A 469 17.41 -14.85 -27.84
C THR A 469 17.01 -13.97 -29.02
N SER A 470 15.76 -13.48 -29.06
CA SER A 470 15.27 -12.65 -30.15
C SER A 470 15.65 -11.17 -29.96
N SER A 471 16.49 -10.66 -30.87
CA SER A 471 16.79 -9.23 -30.97
C SER A 471 15.53 -8.44 -31.35
N SER A 472 15.32 -7.30 -30.68
CA SER A 472 14.25 -6.29 -30.88
C SER A 472 13.22 -6.58 -32.00
N PRO A 473 11.94 -6.75 -31.68
CA PRO A 473 10.94 -7.08 -32.69
C PRO A 473 10.78 -5.90 -33.66
N ARG A 474 11.00 -6.16 -34.96
CA ARG A 474 10.43 -5.36 -36.05
C ARG A 474 8.97 -5.76 -36.36
N ALA A 475 8.45 -6.77 -35.67
CA ALA A 475 7.19 -7.42 -36.01
C ALA A 475 5.97 -6.93 -35.19
N SER A 476 6.15 -6.26 -34.04
CA SER A 476 5.02 -5.70 -33.27
C SER A 476 5.12 -4.18 -33.13
N CYS A 477 3.98 -3.51 -33.26
CA CYS A 477 3.87 -2.06 -33.16
C CYS A 477 3.75 -1.55 -31.72
N ASP A 478 3.45 -2.47 -30.81
CA ASP A 478 3.41 -2.25 -29.38
C ASP A 478 4.29 -3.31 -28.71
N SER A 479 5.30 -2.85 -27.96
CA SER A 479 6.18 -3.73 -27.20
C SER A 479 5.51 -4.29 -25.94
N THR A 480 4.39 -3.70 -25.49
CA THR A 480 3.63 -4.17 -24.33
C THR A 480 2.82 -5.42 -24.64
N LEU A 481 2.38 -5.61 -25.89
CA LEU A 481 1.67 -6.80 -26.36
C LEU A 481 2.58 -8.03 -26.56
N ARG A 482 3.90 -7.87 -26.38
CA ARG A 482 4.89 -8.95 -26.55
C ARG A 482 4.68 -10.11 -25.57
N ASN A 483 4.03 -9.84 -24.42
CA ASN A 483 3.79 -10.81 -23.35
C ASN A 483 2.30 -11.12 -23.13
N ALA A 484 1.40 -10.62 -23.99
CA ALA A 484 -0.03 -10.62 -23.68
C ALA A 484 -0.66 -12.03 -23.70
N VAL A 485 -0.15 -12.97 -24.50
CA VAL A 485 -0.64 -14.38 -24.54
C VAL A 485 -0.09 -15.21 -23.37
N PHE A 486 0.96 -14.75 -22.70
CA PHE A 486 1.74 -15.57 -21.79
C PHE A 486 1.81 -14.93 -20.41
N ASP A 487 1.31 -15.61 -19.38
CA ASP A 487 1.48 -15.17 -17.99
C ASP A 487 2.98 -15.03 -17.62
N ASN A 488 3.88 -15.73 -18.33
CA ASN A 488 5.32 -15.77 -18.07
C ASN A 488 6.15 -16.17 -19.33
N ALA A 489 7.43 -15.78 -19.38
CA ALA A 489 8.37 -16.04 -20.49
C ALA A 489 8.69 -17.52 -20.82
N LEU A 490 8.13 -18.48 -20.07
CA LEU A 490 8.43 -19.91 -20.15
C LEU A 490 7.31 -20.76 -20.79
N GLN A 491 6.23 -20.15 -21.27
CA GLN A 491 5.14 -20.90 -21.89
C GLN A 491 5.48 -21.28 -23.34
N LEU A 492 5.62 -22.59 -23.58
CA LEU A 492 5.68 -23.15 -24.94
C LEU A 492 4.26 -23.30 -25.49
N PRO A 493 4.00 -22.97 -26.76
CA PRO A 493 2.72 -23.27 -27.39
C PRO A 493 2.49 -24.79 -27.37
N LEU A 494 1.43 -25.21 -26.68
CA LEU A 494 1.04 -26.61 -26.58
C LEU A 494 0.63 -27.12 -27.98
N PRO A 495 1.19 -28.25 -28.46
CA PRO A 495 0.72 -28.87 -29.70
C PRO A 495 -0.72 -29.36 -29.51
N ASN A 496 -1.49 -29.31 -30.60
CA ASN A 496 -2.89 -29.75 -30.64
C ASN A 496 -2.98 -31.23 -30.24
N VAL A 497 -3.75 -31.51 -29.18
CA VAL A 497 -3.80 -32.81 -28.51
C VAL A 497 -4.86 -33.69 -29.16
N ASP A 498 -4.59 -34.17 -30.38
CA ASP A 498 -5.34 -35.31 -30.91
C ASP A 498 -5.01 -36.51 -30.02
N GLY A 499 -6.01 -37.09 -29.35
CA GLY A 499 -5.91 -38.11 -28.30
C GLY A 499 -5.21 -39.44 -28.62
N THR A 500 -4.30 -39.44 -29.58
CA THR A 500 -3.35 -40.52 -29.89
C THR A 500 -2.10 -40.49 -29.01
N ARG A 501 -1.83 -39.37 -28.30
CA ARG A 501 -0.63 -39.16 -27.48
C ARG A 501 -0.85 -39.22 -25.96
N TRP A 502 -2.07 -39.53 -25.49
CA TRP A 502 -2.38 -39.63 -24.05
C TRP A 502 -1.41 -40.50 -23.25
N PRO A 503 -0.90 -41.65 -23.73
CA PRO A 503 0.06 -42.43 -22.95
C PRO A 503 1.38 -41.69 -22.69
N ILE A 504 1.80 -40.83 -23.62
CA ILE A 504 3.00 -39.99 -23.45
C ILE A 504 2.71 -38.86 -22.46
N PHE A 505 1.51 -38.29 -22.48
CA PHE A 505 1.08 -37.29 -21.51
C PHE A 505 0.90 -37.89 -20.11
N ASP A 506 0.31 -39.08 -19.97
CA ASP A 506 0.24 -39.80 -18.70
C ASP A 506 1.64 -40.17 -18.18
N MET A 507 2.58 -40.47 -19.07
CA MET A 507 3.99 -40.66 -18.68
C MET A 507 4.65 -39.36 -18.24
N LEU A 508 4.39 -38.23 -18.91
CA LEU A 508 4.88 -36.90 -18.53
C LEU A 508 4.28 -36.43 -17.21
N ASP A 509 3.00 -36.68 -16.98
CA ASP A 509 2.27 -36.25 -15.79
C ASP A 509 2.74 -37.00 -14.53
N ASN A 510 3.24 -38.23 -14.72
CA ASN A 510 3.83 -39.04 -13.67
C ASN A 510 5.34 -38.80 -13.47
N GLN A 511 5.98 -37.86 -14.19
CA GLN A 511 7.40 -37.57 -13.98
C GLN A 511 7.61 -36.74 -12.71
N PRO A 512 8.47 -37.19 -11.77
CA PRO A 512 8.85 -36.38 -10.62
C PRO A 512 9.83 -35.30 -11.05
N LEU A 513 9.40 -34.04 -11.02
CA LEU A 513 10.29 -32.90 -11.15
C LEU A 513 10.88 -32.53 -9.79
N THR A 514 12.18 -32.28 -9.77
CA THR A 514 12.87 -31.71 -8.62
C THR A 514 13.13 -30.24 -8.88
N MET A 515 12.50 -29.38 -8.08
CA MET A 515 12.74 -27.95 -8.08
C MET A 515 13.70 -27.60 -6.94
N THR A 516 14.80 -26.95 -7.28
CA THR A 516 15.75 -26.37 -6.32
C THR A 516 15.69 -24.86 -6.42
N LEU A 517 15.46 -24.20 -5.29
CA LEU A 517 15.36 -22.77 -5.14
C LEU A 517 16.49 -22.31 -4.20
N ASP A 518 17.41 -21.49 -4.71
CA ASP A 518 18.42 -20.84 -3.91
C ASP A 518 18.01 -19.39 -3.66
N LEU A 519 17.74 -19.08 -2.40
CA LEU A 519 17.61 -17.72 -1.91
C LEU A 519 19.01 -17.18 -1.64
N ILE A 520 19.40 -16.18 -2.42
CA ILE A 520 20.72 -15.57 -2.36
C ILE A 520 20.65 -14.36 -1.43
N ASN A 521 21.65 -14.25 -0.55
CA ASN A 521 21.84 -13.11 0.34
C ASN A 521 20.59 -12.85 1.20
N THR A 522 20.23 -13.86 1.98
CA THR A 522 19.08 -13.86 2.89
C THR A 522 19.43 -14.44 4.24
N ALA A 523 18.81 -13.89 5.30
CA ALA A 523 18.84 -14.45 6.65
C ALA A 523 17.65 -15.40 6.92
N ALA A 524 16.80 -15.65 5.91
CA ALA A 524 15.68 -16.57 6.06
C ALA A 524 16.18 -17.99 6.33
N THR A 525 15.81 -18.56 7.47
CA THR A 525 16.11 -19.96 7.81
C THR A 525 15.08 -20.91 7.22
N CYS A 526 15.41 -22.20 7.16
CA CYS A 526 14.51 -23.25 6.65
C CYS A 526 13.15 -23.33 7.37
N GLN A 527 13.08 -22.96 8.65
CA GLN A 527 11.82 -22.98 9.41
C GLN A 527 10.85 -21.89 8.94
N ASN A 528 11.37 -20.84 8.32
CA ASN A 528 10.62 -19.71 7.82
C ASN A 528 10.15 -19.90 6.37
N LEU A 529 10.45 -21.05 5.77
CA LEU A 529 10.23 -21.32 4.36
C LEU A 529 9.22 -22.46 4.25
N THR A 530 8.11 -22.18 3.58
CA THR A 530 7.09 -23.20 3.31
C THR A 530 6.81 -23.27 1.82
N VAL A 531 6.68 -24.49 1.30
CA VAL A 531 6.40 -24.73 -0.12
C VAL A 531 5.10 -25.51 -0.24
N GLN A 532 4.21 -25.03 -1.10
CA GLN A 532 2.92 -25.67 -1.38
C GLN A 532 2.66 -25.74 -2.87
N GLN A 533 2.01 -26.82 -3.29
CA GLN A 533 1.53 -27.01 -4.66
C GLN A 533 0.05 -26.62 -4.71
N ASN A 534 -0.27 -25.56 -5.44
CA ASN A 534 -1.64 -25.15 -5.71
C ASN A 534 -2.13 -25.88 -6.97
N ARG A 535 -3.26 -26.59 -6.85
CA ARG A 535 -3.89 -27.31 -7.97
C ARG A 535 -5.23 -26.66 -8.33
N PRO A 536 -5.60 -26.56 -9.61
CA PRO A 536 -6.90 -26.05 -10.00
C PRO A 536 -8.04 -26.88 -9.38
N GLY A 537 -8.96 -26.23 -8.66
CA GLY A 537 -10.17 -26.87 -8.12
C GLY A 537 -9.98 -27.77 -6.90
N VAL A 538 -8.78 -27.83 -6.29
CA VAL A 538 -8.50 -28.65 -5.09
C VAL A 538 -7.76 -27.82 -4.03
N ASN A 539 -7.94 -28.17 -2.76
CA ASN A 539 -7.12 -27.61 -1.67
C ASN A 539 -5.63 -27.77 -1.95
N TYR A 540 -4.84 -26.76 -1.58
CA TYR A 540 -3.38 -26.77 -1.74
C TYR A 540 -2.75 -27.99 -1.08
N LEU A 541 -1.75 -28.58 -1.74
CA LEU A 541 -1.01 -29.72 -1.22
C LEU A 541 0.33 -29.22 -0.68
N ARG A 542 0.45 -29.22 0.66
CA ARG A 542 1.72 -28.86 1.32
C ARG A 542 2.76 -29.93 1.00
N LEU A 543 3.86 -29.54 0.37
CA LEU A 543 4.94 -30.47 0.05
C LEU A 543 5.74 -30.71 1.34
N THR A 544 5.76 -31.95 1.81
CA THR A 544 6.42 -32.34 3.08
C THR A 544 7.86 -32.80 2.89
N ASN A 545 8.22 -33.28 1.68
CA ASN A 545 9.58 -33.69 1.33
C ASN A 545 10.41 -32.50 0.85
N ILE A 546 10.67 -31.57 1.78
CA ILE A 546 11.54 -30.42 1.53
C ILE A 546 12.92 -30.73 2.14
N SER A 547 13.94 -30.82 1.30
CA SER A 547 15.32 -30.76 1.75
C SER A 547 15.74 -29.30 1.76
N CYS A 548 16.22 -28.81 2.90
CA CYS A 548 16.64 -27.42 3.04
C CYS A 548 18.06 -27.36 3.61
N GLN A 549 18.93 -26.64 2.93
CA GLN A 549 20.32 -26.43 3.30
C GLN A 549 20.55 -24.95 3.58
N ILE A 550 21.16 -24.65 4.72
CA ILE A 550 21.49 -23.29 5.13
C ILE A 550 22.99 -23.10 4.90
N GLN A 551 23.33 -22.10 4.10
CA GLN A 551 24.65 -21.49 4.08
C GLN A 551 24.59 -20.18 4.87
N PRO A 552 25.72 -19.60 5.30
CA PRO A 552 25.74 -18.44 6.20
C PRO A 552 24.85 -17.28 5.75
N ASP A 553 24.74 -17.06 4.44
CA ASP A 553 23.97 -15.97 3.84
C ASP A 553 23.03 -16.43 2.71
N ASN A 554 22.88 -17.74 2.48
CA ASN A 554 22.01 -18.28 1.44
C ASN A 554 21.17 -19.44 1.99
N ALA A 555 19.96 -19.61 1.47
CA ALA A 555 19.12 -20.75 1.80
C ALA A 555 18.73 -21.50 0.52
N THR A 556 19.07 -22.78 0.46
CA THR A 556 18.71 -23.67 -0.64
C THR A 556 17.56 -24.57 -0.22
N ILE A 557 16.46 -24.53 -0.97
CA ILE A 557 15.30 -25.40 -0.80
C ILE A 557 15.24 -26.32 -2.01
N SER A 558 15.16 -27.63 -1.81
CA SER A 558 14.89 -28.57 -2.89
C SER A 558 13.68 -29.43 -2.54
N THR A 559 12.73 -29.48 -3.47
CA THR A 559 11.47 -30.21 -3.34
C THR A 559 11.18 -30.98 -4.62
N THR A 560 10.55 -32.14 -4.47
CA THR A 560 10.15 -32.97 -5.60
C THR A 560 8.62 -33.01 -5.67
N PHE A 561 8.06 -32.76 -6.84
CA PHE A 561 6.62 -32.82 -7.09
C PHE A 561 6.33 -33.46 -8.44
N LEU A 562 5.13 -34.04 -8.57
CA LEU A 562 4.61 -34.52 -9.84
C LEU A 562 3.96 -33.36 -10.61
N LEU A 563 3.92 -33.47 -11.93
CA LEU A 563 3.18 -32.58 -12.83
C LEU A 563 1.84 -33.24 -13.23
N PRO A 564 0.86 -33.42 -12.32
CA PRO A 564 -0.39 -34.13 -12.65
C PRO A 564 -1.29 -33.40 -13.66
N SER A 565 -0.87 -32.21 -14.13
CA SER A 565 -1.57 -31.37 -15.08
C SER A 565 -0.60 -30.42 -15.77
N HIS A 566 -0.96 -29.99 -16.99
CA HIS A 566 -0.20 -29.02 -17.80
C HIS A 566 0.10 -27.69 -17.09
N GLN A 567 -0.72 -27.32 -16.10
CA GLN A 567 -0.50 -26.14 -15.26
C GLN A 567 -0.43 -26.56 -13.79
N THR A 568 0.73 -26.33 -13.17
CA THR A 568 0.96 -26.54 -11.74
C THR A 568 1.59 -25.28 -11.18
N THR A 569 0.99 -24.72 -10.13
CA THR A 569 1.54 -23.54 -9.45
C THR A 569 2.21 -23.97 -8.16
N VAL A 570 3.50 -23.70 -8.01
CA VAL A 570 4.21 -23.90 -6.76
C VAL A 570 4.37 -22.54 -6.08
N GLN A 571 3.85 -22.44 -4.86
CA GLN A 571 3.93 -21.23 -4.05
C GLN A 571 4.94 -21.44 -2.93
N ILE A 572 5.87 -20.49 -2.80
CA ILE A 572 6.88 -20.46 -1.75
C ILE A 572 6.54 -19.27 -0.85
N ASN A 573 6.23 -19.54 0.41
CA ASN A 573 5.95 -18.52 1.41
C ASN A 573 7.15 -18.39 2.36
N ILE A 574 7.66 -17.17 2.48
CA ILE A 574 8.71 -16.79 3.42
C ILE A 574 8.05 -16.05 4.58
N THR A 575 8.09 -16.61 5.78
CA THR A 575 7.51 -16.02 6.99
C THR A 575 8.54 -15.21 7.75
N GLY A 576 8.22 -13.98 8.13
CA GLY A 576 9.10 -13.09 8.89
C GLY A 576 9.65 -11.93 8.07
N SER A 577 10.50 -11.12 8.68
CA SER A 577 10.97 -9.85 8.12
C SER A 577 12.34 -9.98 7.45
N TYR A 578 12.46 -10.89 6.49
CA TYR A 578 13.72 -11.18 5.80
C TYR A 578 13.77 -10.47 4.44
N PHE A 579 14.97 -10.07 4.04
CA PHE A 579 15.26 -9.63 2.68
C PHE A 579 15.83 -10.80 1.87
N VAL A 580 15.48 -10.86 0.59
CA VAL A 580 16.02 -11.82 -0.37
C VAL A 580 16.70 -11.01 -1.46
N GLY A 581 18.04 -11.07 -1.49
CA GLY A 581 18.82 -10.33 -2.47
C GLY A 581 18.71 -10.87 -3.89
N GLY A 582 18.37 -12.15 -4.03
CA GLY A 582 18.08 -12.77 -5.32
C GLY A 582 17.49 -14.17 -5.16
N VAL A 583 16.86 -14.66 -6.22
CA VAL A 583 16.30 -16.01 -6.29
C VAL A 583 16.90 -16.72 -7.50
N ARG A 584 17.47 -17.90 -7.29
CA ARG A 584 17.90 -18.79 -8.37
C ARG A 584 17.03 -20.04 -8.34
N LEU A 585 16.36 -20.30 -9.46
CA LEU A 585 15.49 -21.47 -9.65
C LEU A 585 16.19 -22.46 -10.57
N CYS A 586 16.18 -23.75 -10.19
CA CYS A 586 16.61 -24.86 -11.02
C CYS A 586 15.51 -25.91 -11.03
N LEU A 587 15.08 -26.34 -12.21
CA LEU A 587 14.14 -27.44 -12.40
C LEU A 587 14.90 -28.60 -13.04
N ARG A 588 14.79 -29.79 -12.46
CA ARG A 588 15.41 -31.02 -12.95
C ARG A 588 14.34 -32.09 -13.14
N ALA A 589 14.33 -32.74 -14.30
CA ALA A 589 13.52 -33.91 -14.57
C ALA A 589 14.36 -35.19 -14.37
N PRO A 590 13.74 -36.36 -14.15
CA PRO A 590 14.46 -37.62 -14.09
C PRO A 590 14.88 -37.98 -15.52
N GLY A 591 16.15 -37.78 -15.84
CA GLY A 591 16.66 -37.97 -17.20
C GLY A 591 18.09 -37.47 -17.44
N ASP A 592 18.63 -36.63 -16.55
CA ASP A 592 20.04 -36.20 -16.54
C ASP A 592 20.79 -36.70 -15.29
#